data_AF-A0A9X1UCF0-F1
#
_entry.id   AF-A0A9X1UCF0-F1
#
_cell.length_a   1.000
_cell.length_b   1.000
_cell.length_c   1.000
_cell.angle_alpha   90.00
_cell.angle_beta   90.00
_cell.angle_gamma   90.00
#
_symmetry.space_group_name_H-M   'P 1'
#
loop_
_entity.id
_entity.type
_entity.pdbx_description
1 polymer ?
#
loop_
_entity_poly.entity_id
_entity_poly.type
_entity_poly.pdbx_seq_one_letter_code
_entity_poly.pdbx_strand_id
1 'polypeptide(L)'
;MEMRVQQVMRLLAAAVFASFAATLAVIPHFLQVEDAITIVLVTQGLNAAMMMFTAAIAHALLFGLPLFLLVRRKRSRVGIVACALGGFLVGATPFGILALLSMISGGKPTFSNDLPTEFGWTDYVRSVGLAGLSGLVGGVAFWATTRPSESNAKSWSIVSAAAALTCGIFILPIVVRDRSCHVIFTSARTEIFANLKVPADAWQKLEQKFADFGQAHELSLLRDEHTQEGRLMWRSLNLCNDAGVNIDVYDAPWLAYSRSPLADEGMTLSIYSQKPDADWRPLARQLLSEIGTT
;
A
#
# COMPACT_ATOMS: atom_id res chain seq x y z
N MET A 1 -14.32 40.35 -9.63
CA MET A 1 -14.25 38.90 -9.97
C MET A 1 -13.12 38.20 -9.21
N GLU A 2 -11.96 38.83 -9.05
CA GLU A 2 -10.78 38.28 -8.36
C GLU A 2 -11.02 37.78 -6.92
N MET A 3 -11.82 38.50 -6.11
CA MET A 3 -12.11 38.08 -4.73
C MET A 3 -12.82 36.73 -4.63
N ARG A 4 -13.62 36.33 -5.64
CA ARG A 4 -14.27 35.01 -5.66
C ARG A 4 -13.28 33.90 -6.01
N VAL A 5 -12.38 34.15 -6.97
CA VAL A 5 -11.37 33.16 -7.40
C VAL A 5 -10.41 32.84 -6.26
N GLN A 6 -9.91 33.85 -5.55
CA GLN A 6 -9.04 33.65 -4.39
C GLN A 6 -9.70 32.83 -3.28
N GLN A 7 -10.97 33.07 -3.00
CA GLN A 7 -11.71 32.29 -2.00
C GLN A 7 -11.87 30.83 -2.41
N VAL A 8 -12.18 30.56 -3.69
CA VAL A 8 -12.29 29.19 -4.21
C VAL A 8 -10.94 28.47 -4.13
N MET A 9 -9.85 29.11 -4.56
CA MET A 9 -8.50 28.53 -4.49
C MET A 9 -8.07 28.22 -3.05
N ARG A 10 -8.39 29.09 -2.07
CA ARG A 10 -8.14 28.82 -0.65
C ARG A 10 -8.89 27.59 -0.15
N LEU A 11 -10.16 27.44 -0.52
CA LEU A 11 -10.97 26.29 -0.11
C LEU A 11 -10.48 24.99 -0.73
N LEU A 12 -10.05 25.02 -1.99
CA LEU A 12 -9.44 23.86 -2.66
C LEU A 12 -8.12 23.47 -1.99
N ALA A 13 -7.23 24.44 -1.72
CA ALA A 13 -5.98 24.18 -1.02
C ALA A 13 -6.21 23.61 0.40
N ALA A 14 -7.20 24.14 1.13
CA ALA A 14 -7.60 23.60 2.43
C ALA A 14 -8.09 22.14 2.33
N ALA A 15 -8.86 21.80 1.30
CA ALA A 15 -9.31 20.43 1.06
C ALA A 15 -8.14 19.47 0.75
N VAL A 16 -7.13 19.94 0.00
CA VAL A 16 -5.90 19.16 -0.26
C VAL A 16 -5.14 18.89 1.05
N PHE A 17 -4.96 19.91 1.89
CA PHE A 17 -4.33 19.74 3.21
C PHE A 17 -5.09 18.77 4.12
N ALA A 18 -6.43 18.88 4.13
CA ALA A 18 -7.29 17.96 4.87
C ALA A 18 -7.09 16.51 4.42
N SER A 19 -7.03 16.30 3.11
CA SER A 19 -6.83 14.99 2.49
C SER A 19 -5.44 14.43 2.81
N PHE A 20 -4.41 15.28 2.76
CA PHE A 20 -3.04 14.93 3.13
C PHE A 20 -2.94 14.50 4.59
N ALA A 21 -3.49 15.31 5.51
CA ALA A 21 -3.47 15.04 6.94
C ALA A 21 -4.24 13.75 7.29
N ALA A 22 -5.40 13.54 6.67
CA ALA A 22 -6.17 12.30 6.82
C ALA A 22 -5.37 11.09 6.33
N THR A 23 -4.68 11.20 5.19
CA THR A 23 -3.84 10.12 4.64
C THR A 23 -2.71 9.77 5.59
N LEU A 24 -1.98 10.77 6.10
CA LEU A 24 -0.88 10.56 7.05
C LEU A 24 -1.35 9.89 8.36
N ALA A 25 -2.57 10.17 8.82
CA ALA A 25 -3.11 9.54 10.03
C ALA A 25 -3.33 8.02 9.86
N VAL A 26 -3.54 7.55 8.63
CA VAL A 26 -3.79 6.13 8.35
C VAL A 26 -2.49 5.35 8.12
N ILE A 27 -1.44 5.98 7.56
CA ILE A 27 -0.17 5.31 7.24
C ILE A 27 0.40 4.47 8.40
N PRO A 28 0.48 4.93 9.66
CA PRO A 28 1.01 4.14 10.76
C PRO A 28 0.27 2.82 10.99
N HIS A 29 -1.02 2.75 10.67
CA HIS A 29 -1.83 1.54 10.82
C HIS A 29 -1.51 0.48 9.75
N PHE A 30 -1.00 0.91 8.59
CA PHE A 30 -0.50 0.01 7.56
C PHE A 30 0.95 -0.40 7.79
N LEU A 31 1.73 0.44 8.46
CA LEU A 31 3.15 0.21 8.73
C LEU A 31 3.42 -0.46 10.09
N GLN A 32 2.39 -0.92 10.80
CA GLN A 32 2.53 -1.63 12.08
C GLN A 32 3.12 -3.05 11.96
N VAL A 33 3.62 -3.43 10.78
CA VAL A 33 4.37 -4.67 10.60
C VAL A 33 5.81 -4.38 11.04
N GLU A 34 6.23 -4.95 12.16
CA GLU A 34 7.57 -4.87 12.79
C GLU A 34 8.72 -5.45 11.95
N ASP A 35 8.54 -5.56 10.63
CA ASP A 35 9.54 -6.10 9.72
C ASP A 35 10.50 -5.02 9.23
N ALA A 36 11.74 -5.42 8.96
CA ALA A 36 12.75 -4.55 8.36
C ALA A 36 12.17 -3.83 7.14
N ILE A 37 12.42 -2.53 7.03
CA ILE A 37 11.93 -1.70 5.92
C ILE A 37 12.58 -2.20 4.62
N THR A 38 11.96 -3.20 3.98
CA THR A 38 12.37 -3.66 2.67
C THR A 38 11.90 -2.64 1.62
N ILE A 39 12.66 -2.49 0.54
CA ILE A 39 12.35 -1.55 -0.56
C ILE A 39 10.95 -1.85 -1.15
N VAL A 40 10.53 -3.12 -1.11
CA VAL A 40 9.20 -3.57 -1.49
C VAL A 40 8.11 -2.98 -0.59
N LEU A 41 8.28 -3.02 0.73
CA LEU A 41 7.32 -2.45 1.68
C LEU A 41 7.20 -0.92 1.49
N VAL A 42 8.31 -0.24 1.23
CA VAL A 42 8.31 1.21 0.96
C VAL A 42 7.46 1.52 -0.27
N THR A 43 7.70 0.83 -1.39
CA THR A 43 7.00 1.13 -2.64
C THR A 43 5.51 0.74 -2.57
N GLN A 44 5.16 -0.36 -1.87
CA GLN A 44 3.76 -0.70 -1.58
C GLN A 44 3.09 0.38 -0.71
N GLY A 45 3.77 0.83 0.34
CA GLY A 45 3.31 1.91 1.20
C GLY A 45 3.09 3.22 0.42
N LEU A 46 3.99 3.57 -0.50
CA LEU A 46 3.86 4.75 -1.34
C LEU A 46 2.68 4.66 -2.33
N ASN A 47 2.48 3.51 -2.96
CA ASN A 47 1.33 3.29 -3.84
C ASN A 47 0.01 3.31 -3.06
N ALA A 48 -0.02 2.68 -1.88
CA ALA A 48 -1.17 2.75 -0.98
C ALA A 48 -1.46 4.20 -0.54
N ALA A 49 -0.42 4.96 -0.18
CA ALA A 49 -0.54 6.38 0.17
C ALA A 49 -1.11 7.21 -0.99
N MET A 50 -0.65 6.98 -2.23
CA MET A 50 -1.18 7.65 -3.42
C MET A 50 -2.67 7.33 -3.65
N MET A 51 -3.06 6.05 -3.55
CA MET A 51 -4.46 5.64 -3.68
C MET A 51 -5.34 6.23 -2.57
N MET A 52 -4.90 6.16 -1.32
CA MET A 52 -5.59 6.73 -0.17
C MET A 52 -5.75 8.24 -0.29
N PHE A 53 -4.70 8.95 -0.71
CA PHE A 53 -4.75 10.39 -0.91
C PHE A 53 -5.72 10.79 -2.01
N THR A 54 -5.72 10.06 -3.13
CA THR A 54 -6.65 10.28 -4.24
C THR A 54 -8.10 10.09 -3.78
N ALA A 55 -8.37 9.01 -3.05
CA ALA A 55 -9.68 8.76 -2.45
C ALA A 55 -10.06 9.88 -1.47
N ALA A 56 -9.15 10.28 -0.58
CA ALA A 56 -9.38 11.34 0.40
C ALA A 56 -9.70 12.69 -0.26
N ILE A 57 -8.98 13.08 -1.32
CA ILE A 57 -9.29 14.27 -2.12
C ILE A 57 -10.69 14.18 -2.71
N ALA A 58 -11.04 13.05 -3.33
CA ALA A 58 -12.37 12.87 -3.91
C ALA A 58 -13.47 13.03 -2.84
N HIS A 59 -13.29 12.45 -1.66
CA HIS A 59 -14.22 12.59 -0.54
C HIS A 59 -14.31 14.04 -0.03
N ALA A 60 -13.18 14.71 0.12
CA ALA A 60 -13.12 16.09 0.58
C ALA A 60 -13.81 17.04 -0.42
N LEU A 61 -13.66 16.84 -1.72
CA LEU A 61 -14.27 17.68 -2.75
C LEU A 61 -15.76 17.38 -2.96
N LEU A 62 -16.16 16.11 -2.98
CA LEU A 62 -17.55 15.70 -3.26
C LEU A 62 -18.48 15.84 -2.06
N PHE A 63 -17.99 15.59 -0.85
CA PHE A 63 -18.82 15.58 0.36
C PHE A 63 -18.39 16.66 1.36
N GLY A 64 -17.08 16.79 1.61
CA GLY A 64 -16.55 17.71 2.62
C GLY A 64 -16.79 19.18 2.29
N LEU A 65 -16.44 19.62 1.09
CA LEU A 65 -16.55 21.00 0.66
C LEU A 65 -18.03 21.45 0.57
N PRO A 66 -18.96 20.69 -0.04
CA PRO A 66 -20.38 21.02 -0.01
C PRO A 66 -20.93 21.10 1.41
N LEU A 67 -20.58 20.15 2.29
CA LEU A 67 -21.02 20.16 3.68
C LEU A 67 -20.54 21.43 4.41
N PHE A 68 -19.26 21.79 4.24
CA PHE A 68 -18.72 23.02 4.82
C PHE A 68 -19.43 24.28 4.32
N LEU A 69 -19.69 24.38 3.00
CA LEU A 69 -20.39 25.52 2.41
C LEU A 69 -21.84 25.63 2.91
N LEU A 70 -22.53 24.50 3.09
CA LEU A 70 -23.89 24.46 3.67
C LEU A 70 -23.90 24.94 5.12
N VAL A 71 -22.94 24.51 5.94
CA VAL A 71 -22.80 24.97 7.33
C VAL A 71 -22.44 26.45 7.36
N ARG A 72 -21.50 26.89 6.51
CA ARG A 72 -21.08 28.29 6.41
C ARG A 72 -22.21 29.22 5.95
N ARG A 73 -23.13 28.73 5.12
CA ARG A 73 -24.33 29.48 4.72
C ARG A 73 -25.24 29.78 5.90
N LYS A 74 -25.31 28.88 6.89
CA LYS A 74 -26.13 29.05 8.11
C LYS A 74 -25.39 29.73 9.26
N ARG A 75 -24.07 29.57 9.35
CA ARG A 75 -23.20 30.18 10.36
C ARG A 75 -22.01 30.87 9.71
N SER A 76 -21.87 32.17 9.96
CA SER A 76 -20.77 32.99 9.41
C SER A 76 -19.38 32.50 9.85
N ARG A 77 -19.27 31.85 11.01
CA ARG A 77 -18.04 31.25 11.53
C ARG A 77 -18.25 29.77 11.83
N VAL A 78 -17.54 28.92 11.11
CA VAL A 78 -17.53 27.48 11.35
C VAL A 78 -16.44 27.17 12.39
N GLY A 79 -16.82 26.64 13.54
CA GLY A 79 -15.89 26.29 14.61
C GLY A 79 -15.15 24.98 14.35
N ILE A 80 -14.04 24.76 15.09
CA ILE A 80 -13.23 23.53 14.99
C ILE A 80 -14.07 22.27 15.16
N VAL A 81 -14.99 22.25 16.13
CA VAL A 81 -15.84 21.10 16.43
C VAL A 81 -16.73 20.73 15.24
N ALA A 82 -17.29 21.74 14.55
CA ALA A 82 -18.13 21.49 13.38
C ALA A 82 -17.32 20.92 12.21
N CYS A 83 -16.10 21.43 11.99
CA CYS A 83 -15.20 20.88 10.97
C CYS A 83 -14.70 19.48 11.33
N ALA A 84 -14.37 19.22 12.60
CA ALA A 84 -13.91 17.92 13.08
C ALA A 84 -15.01 16.85 12.95
N LEU A 85 -16.23 17.14 13.40
CA LEU A 85 -17.38 16.23 13.25
C LEU A 85 -17.79 16.07 11.78
N GLY A 86 -17.76 17.15 11.00
CA GLY A 86 -18.01 17.08 9.56
C GLY A 86 -16.99 16.21 8.84
N GLY A 87 -15.70 16.35 9.19
CA GLY A 87 -14.63 15.50 8.69
C GLY A 87 -14.82 14.03 9.08
N PHE A 88 -15.20 13.76 10.33
CA PHE A 88 -15.53 12.40 10.79
C PHE A 88 -16.64 11.77 9.95
N LEU A 89 -17.75 12.50 9.73
CA LEU A 89 -18.86 12.01 8.92
C LEU A 89 -18.45 11.76 7.46
N VAL A 90 -17.68 12.67 6.86
CA VAL A 90 -17.20 12.55 5.48
C VAL A 90 -16.26 11.35 5.31
N GLY A 91 -15.40 11.08 6.28
CA GLY A 91 -14.52 9.90 6.27
C GLY A 91 -15.27 8.60 6.52
N ALA A 92 -16.17 8.58 7.51
CA ALA A 92 -16.90 7.39 7.92
C ALA A 92 -17.99 6.96 6.93
N THR A 93 -18.69 7.89 6.29
CA THR A 93 -19.93 7.58 5.56
C THR A 93 -19.71 6.68 4.34
N PRO A 94 -18.85 7.03 3.36
CA PRO A 94 -18.75 6.23 2.14
C PRO A 94 -18.13 4.86 2.43
N PHE A 95 -17.15 4.81 3.34
CA PHE A 95 -16.56 3.56 3.79
C PHE A 95 -17.57 2.70 4.55
N GLY A 96 -18.34 3.29 5.47
CA GLY A 96 -19.36 2.58 6.25
C GLY A 96 -20.51 2.06 5.42
N ILE A 97 -20.92 2.76 4.35
CA ILE A 97 -21.91 2.24 3.40
C ILE A 97 -21.32 1.06 2.62
N LEU A 98 -20.10 1.21 2.08
CA LEU A 98 -19.46 0.15 1.29
C LEU A 98 -19.18 -1.11 2.12
N ALA A 99 -18.67 -0.94 3.35
CA ALA A 99 -18.39 -2.03 4.27
C ALA A 99 -19.69 -2.75 4.69
N LEU A 100 -20.78 -2.01 4.92
CA LEU A 100 -22.08 -2.60 5.25
C LEU A 100 -22.66 -3.39 4.07
N LEU A 101 -22.60 -2.84 2.85
CA LEU A 101 -23.04 -3.55 1.65
C LEU A 101 -22.21 -4.81 1.39
N SER A 102 -20.90 -4.73 1.56
CA SER A 102 -19.99 -5.88 1.43
C SER A 102 -20.22 -6.94 2.51
N MET A 103 -20.62 -6.52 3.71
CA MET A 103 -21.02 -7.42 4.78
C MET A 103 -22.28 -8.15 4.34
N ILE A 104 -23.35 -7.43 3.97
CA ILE A 104 -24.65 -8.03 3.62
C ILE A 104 -24.59 -8.93 2.37
N SER A 105 -23.66 -8.70 1.44
CA SER A 105 -23.55 -9.47 0.18
C SER A 105 -22.95 -10.89 0.30
N GLY A 106 -22.72 -11.41 1.52
CA GLY A 106 -22.55 -12.86 1.76
C GLY A 106 -21.23 -13.51 1.34
N GLY A 107 -20.17 -12.74 1.03
CA GLY A 107 -18.94 -13.28 0.44
C GLY A 107 -17.83 -13.74 1.41
N LYS A 108 -18.04 -13.72 2.73
CA LYS A 108 -16.99 -13.98 3.74
C LYS A 108 -17.49 -14.87 4.89
N PRO A 109 -16.59 -15.59 5.60
CA PRO A 109 -16.91 -16.49 6.73
C PRO A 109 -17.48 -15.79 7.98
N THR A 110 -17.88 -14.52 7.87
CA THR A 110 -18.49 -13.70 8.92
C THR A 110 -20.01 -13.84 9.01
N PHE A 111 -20.61 -14.78 8.29
CA PHE A 111 -22.05 -15.10 8.36
C PHE A 111 -22.27 -16.46 9.04
N SER A 112 -23.14 -16.48 10.03
CA SER A 112 -23.72 -17.70 10.58
C SER A 112 -25.24 -17.56 10.51
N ASN A 113 -25.91 -18.47 9.81
CA ASN A 113 -27.37 -18.46 9.62
C ASN A 113 -27.92 -17.14 9.04
N ASP A 114 -27.31 -16.64 7.96
CA ASP A 114 -27.71 -15.41 7.25
C ASP A 114 -27.69 -14.11 8.06
N LEU A 115 -27.20 -14.16 9.30
CA LEU A 115 -26.95 -13.00 10.14
C LEU A 115 -25.44 -12.71 10.21
N PRO A 116 -25.06 -11.43 10.21
CA PRO A 116 -23.68 -11.09 10.47
C PRO A 116 -23.31 -11.49 11.89
N THR A 117 -22.21 -12.22 12.02
CA THR A 117 -21.64 -12.61 13.31
C THR A 117 -21.24 -11.38 14.14
N GLU A 118 -21.22 -11.52 15.46
CA GLU A 118 -20.76 -10.45 16.38
C GLU A 118 -19.34 -9.95 16.04
N PHE A 119 -18.49 -10.85 15.55
CA PHE A 119 -17.16 -10.52 15.06
C PHE A 119 -17.20 -9.57 13.85
N GLY A 120 -18.10 -9.82 12.89
CA GLY A 120 -18.30 -8.96 11.73
C GLY A 120 -18.74 -7.54 12.10
N TRP A 121 -19.61 -7.40 13.10
CA TRP A 121 -20.02 -6.08 13.61
C TRP A 121 -18.89 -5.33 14.29
N THR A 122 -18.07 -6.05 15.05
CA THR A 122 -16.91 -5.46 15.74
C THR A 122 -15.89 -4.94 14.73
N ASP A 123 -15.57 -5.72 13.70
CA ASP A 123 -14.63 -5.31 12.64
C ASP A 123 -15.18 -4.15 11.80
N TYR A 124 -16.50 -4.16 11.53
CA TYR A 124 -17.20 -3.06 10.88
C TYR A 124 -17.07 -1.75 11.67
N VAL A 125 -17.45 -1.75 12.96
CA VAL A 125 -17.41 -0.56 13.82
C VAL A 125 -15.97 -0.07 13.96
N ARG A 126 -15.00 -0.97 14.12
CA ARG A 126 -13.58 -0.63 14.19
C ARG A 126 -13.11 0.07 12.92
N SER A 127 -13.39 -0.51 11.75
CA SER A 127 -12.94 0.02 10.46
C SER A 127 -13.59 1.35 10.12
N VAL A 128 -14.91 1.48 10.35
CA VAL A 128 -15.65 2.74 10.18
C VAL A 128 -15.16 3.80 11.17
N GLY A 129 -14.88 3.40 12.42
CA GLY A 129 -14.32 4.27 13.44
C GLY A 129 -12.95 4.83 13.03
N LEU A 130 -12.05 3.99 12.52
CA LEU A 130 -10.74 4.40 12.02
C LEU A 130 -10.85 5.36 10.83
N ALA A 131 -11.72 5.06 9.85
CA ALA A 131 -11.99 5.96 8.72
C ALA A 131 -12.60 7.30 9.17
N GLY A 132 -13.47 7.28 10.18
CA GLY A 132 -14.00 8.49 10.79
C GLY A 132 -12.92 9.30 11.52
N LEU A 133 -12.05 8.66 12.29
CA LEU A 133 -10.96 9.34 13.00
C LEU A 133 -9.95 9.98 12.05
N SER A 134 -9.60 9.34 10.93
CA SER A 134 -8.75 9.98 9.91
C SER A 134 -9.45 11.17 9.26
N GLY A 135 -10.75 11.04 8.97
CA GLY A 135 -11.59 12.15 8.51
C GLY A 135 -11.65 13.32 9.51
N LEU A 136 -11.69 13.03 10.82
CA LEU A 136 -11.64 14.03 11.89
C LEU A 136 -10.34 14.83 11.84
N VAL A 137 -9.19 14.16 11.70
CA VAL A 137 -7.88 14.80 11.53
C VAL A 137 -7.89 15.72 10.30
N GLY A 138 -8.44 15.23 9.18
CA GLY A 138 -8.64 16.04 7.98
C GLY A 138 -9.52 17.28 8.22
N GLY A 139 -10.62 17.13 8.96
CA GLY A 139 -11.50 18.23 9.34
C GLY A 139 -10.83 19.30 10.20
N VAL A 140 -9.97 18.90 11.14
CA VAL A 140 -9.17 19.82 11.96
C VAL A 140 -8.16 20.57 11.09
N ALA A 141 -7.46 19.87 10.18
CA ALA A 141 -6.51 20.47 9.24
C ALA A 141 -7.21 21.45 8.27
N PHE A 142 -8.42 21.10 7.79
CA PHE A 142 -9.25 21.99 6.98
C PHE A 142 -9.62 23.27 7.74
N TRP A 143 -10.04 23.15 8.99
CA TRP A 143 -10.37 24.32 9.80
C TRP A 143 -9.14 25.20 10.05
N ALA A 144 -7.99 24.60 10.38
CA ALA A 144 -6.74 25.32 10.61
C ALA A 144 -6.32 26.15 9.38
N THR A 145 -6.48 25.58 8.18
CA THR A 145 -6.13 26.23 6.90
C THR A 145 -7.14 27.29 6.46
N THR A 146 -8.41 27.14 6.81
CA THR A 146 -9.48 28.10 6.47
C THR A 146 -9.67 29.22 7.49
N ARG A 147 -8.91 29.22 8.60
CA ARG A 147 -8.97 30.32 9.58
C ARG A 147 -8.69 31.66 8.88
N PRO A 148 -9.45 32.72 9.21
CA PRO A 148 -9.20 34.04 8.66
C PRO A 148 -7.76 34.45 8.96
N SER A 149 -6.99 34.67 7.89
CA SER A 149 -5.63 35.20 7.94
C SER A 149 -5.67 36.66 7.52
N GLU A 150 -5.07 37.53 8.33
CA GLU A 150 -4.96 38.98 8.08
C GLU A 150 -4.06 39.32 6.89
N SER A 151 -3.21 38.38 6.44
CA SER A 151 -2.23 38.59 5.37
C SER A 151 -2.55 37.79 4.09
N ASN A 152 -2.49 38.47 2.94
CA ASN A 152 -2.56 37.86 1.60
C ASN A 152 -1.36 36.96 1.28
N ALA A 153 -0.17 37.22 1.85
CA ALA A 153 1.01 36.39 1.64
C ALA A 153 0.82 34.98 2.24
N LYS A 154 0.15 34.88 3.39
CA LYS A 154 -0.15 33.60 4.04
C LYS A 154 -1.10 32.73 3.19
N SER A 155 -1.98 33.34 2.41
CA SER A 155 -2.88 32.61 1.50
C SER A 155 -2.13 31.91 0.38
N TRP A 156 -1.19 32.60 -0.26
CA TRP A 156 -0.43 32.01 -1.37
C TRP A 156 0.49 30.90 -0.88
N SER A 157 1.07 31.05 0.32
CA SER A 157 1.84 29.98 0.97
C SER A 157 1.03 28.68 1.14
N ILE A 158 -0.25 28.77 1.55
CA ILE A 158 -1.13 27.59 1.66
C ILE A 158 -1.35 26.95 0.27
N VAL A 159 -1.61 27.74 -0.76
CA VAL A 159 -1.80 27.21 -2.12
C VAL A 159 -0.53 26.53 -2.64
N SER A 160 0.63 27.17 -2.48
CA SER A 160 1.92 26.60 -2.88
C SER A 160 2.26 25.34 -2.12
N ALA A 161 2.00 25.29 -0.82
CA ALA A 161 2.24 24.10 -0.01
C ALA A 161 1.29 22.95 -0.40
N ALA A 162 0.02 23.23 -0.69
CA ALA A 162 -0.92 22.21 -1.19
C ALA A 162 -0.46 21.64 -2.55
N ALA A 163 0.02 22.49 -3.45
CA ALA A 163 0.60 22.06 -4.72
C ALA A 163 1.84 21.19 -4.50
N ALA A 164 2.77 21.63 -3.64
CA ALA A 164 3.99 20.87 -3.32
C ALA A 164 3.68 19.50 -2.69
N LEU A 165 2.71 19.42 -1.77
CA LEU A 165 2.28 18.15 -1.16
C LEU A 165 1.67 17.20 -2.19
N THR A 166 0.84 17.73 -3.08
CA THR A 166 0.26 16.95 -4.17
C THR A 166 1.35 16.41 -5.09
N CYS A 167 2.25 17.28 -5.55
CA CYS A 167 3.40 16.88 -6.36
C CYS A 167 4.26 15.84 -5.63
N GLY A 168 4.52 16.03 -4.33
CA GLY A 168 5.27 15.08 -3.51
C GLY A 168 4.64 13.70 -3.53
N ILE A 169 3.35 13.57 -3.24
CA ILE A 169 2.68 12.26 -3.20
C ILE A 169 2.71 11.53 -4.55
N PHE A 170 2.58 12.26 -5.67
CA PHE A 170 2.54 11.64 -7.00
C PHE A 170 3.93 11.41 -7.62
N ILE A 171 4.92 12.25 -7.29
CA ILE A 171 6.29 12.15 -7.84
C ILE A 171 7.14 11.20 -7.00
N LEU A 172 6.95 11.16 -5.68
CA LEU A 172 7.77 10.32 -4.79
C LEU A 172 7.76 8.84 -5.18
N PRO A 173 6.61 8.20 -5.51
CA PRO A 173 6.60 6.83 -6.00
C PRO A 173 7.38 6.64 -7.30
N ILE A 174 7.48 7.68 -8.15
CA ILE A 174 8.21 7.63 -9.42
C ILE A 174 9.73 7.77 -9.18
N VAL A 175 10.12 8.66 -8.27
CA VAL A 175 11.53 8.95 -7.95
C VAL A 175 12.14 7.88 -7.08
N VAL A 176 11.38 7.38 -6.11
CA VAL A 176 11.79 6.30 -5.19
C VAL A 176 11.62 4.93 -5.84
N ARG A 177 10.97 4.84 -7.01
CA ARG A 177 10.98 3.61 -7.80
C ARG A 177 12.42 3.29 -8.14
N ASP A 178 12.99 2.37 -7.38
CA ASP A 178 14.26 1.79 -7.72
C ASP A 178 14.09 1.16 -9.12
N ARG A 179 14.99 1.55 -10.02
CA ARG A 179 15.02 0.99 -11.39
C ARG A 179 15.57 -0.42 -11.38
N SER A 180 16.02 -0.91 -10.23
CA SER A 180 16.37 -2.30 -10.02
C SER A 180 15.22 -3.22 -10.47
N CYS A 181 15.58 -4.23 -11.25
CA CYS A 181 14.65 -5.25 -11.73
C CYS A 181 14.02 -6.08 -10.58
N HIS A 182 14.52 -5.94 -9.35
CA HIS A 182 14.02 -6.58 -8.13
C HIS A 182 12.71 -5.96 -7.60
N VAL A 183 12.25 -4.83 -8.18
CA VAL A 183 11.01 -4.15 -7.77
C VAL A 183 9.80 -4.81 -8.44
N ILE A 184 9.26 -5.84 -7.80
CA ILE A 184 8.09 -6.64 -8.22
C ILE A 184 6.80 -5.80 -8.13
N PHE A 185 6.61 -4.84 -9.03
CA PHE A 185 5.37 -4.03 -9.12
C PHE A 185 4.68 -4.14 -10.47
N THR A 186 4.92 -5.23 -11.18
CA THR A 186 4.25 -5.54 -12.43
C THR A 186 3.44 -6.82 -12.22
N SER A 187 2.18 -6.79 -12.63
CA SER A 187 1.32 -7.97 -12.65
C SER A 187 2.02 -9.04 -13.49
N ALA A 188 2.58 -10.07 -12.84
CA ALA A 188 3.20 -11.18 -13.53
C ALA A 188 2.17 -11.75 -14.52
N ARG A 189 2.51 -11.77 -15.81
CA ARG A 189 1.57 -12.23 -16.86
C ARG A 189 1.59 -13.74 -17.02
N THR A 190 2.67 -14.39 -16.58
CA THR A 190 2.84 -15.83 -16.64
C THR A 190 3.79 -16.23 -15.54
N GLU A 191 3.33 -17.14 -14.67
CA GLU A 191 4.05 -17.62 -13.50
C GLU A 191 4.05 -19.14 -13.50
N ILE A 192 5.22 -19.74 -13.29
CA ILE A 192 5.38 -21.16 -13.02
C ILE A 192 5.90 -21.32 -11.60
N PHE A 193 5.24 -22.18 -10.85
CA PHE A 193 5.68 -22.61 -9.53
C PHE A 193 6.28 -24.01 -9.61
N ALA A 194 7.40 -24.21 -8.95
CA ALA A 194 8.00 -25.51 -8.71
C ALA A 194 8.39 -25.62 -7.24
N ASN A 195 7.96 -26.69 -6.58
CA ASN A 195 8.43 -27.00 -5.24
C ASN A 195 9.82 -27.64 -5.37
N LEU A 196 10.81 -27.02 -4.74
CA LEU A 196 12.17 -27.55 -4.70
C LEU A 196 12.32 -28.47 -3.49
N LYS A 197 12.76 -29.70 -3.75
CA LYS A 197 13.16 -30.67 -2.71
C LYS A 197 14.61 -30.42 -2.30
N VAL A 198 14.87 -29.23 -1.79
CA VAL A 198 16.21 -28.82 -1.34
C VAL A 198 16.17 -28.75 0.18
N PRO A 199 16.99 -29.53 0.89
CA PRO A 199 17.01 -29.49 2.34
C PRO A 199 17.59 -28.16 2.84
N ALA A 200 17.20 -27.74 4.05
CA ALA A 200 17.52 -26.41 4.56
C ALA A 200 19.03 -26.14 4.72
N ASP A 201 19.84 -27.18 4.90
CA ASP A 201 21.32 -27.15 4.98
C ASP A 201 21.99 -26.94 3.61
N ALA A 202 21.30 -27.24 2.52
CA ALA A 202 21.79 -27.01 1.16
C ALA A 202 21.60 -25.56 0.67
N TRP A 203 21.06 -24.65 1.49
CA TRP A 203 20.79 -23.26 1.13
C TRP A 203 22.03 -22.52 0.59
N GLN A 204 23.18 -22.64 1.26
CA GLN A 204 24.42 -21.99 0.80
C GLN A 204 24.85 -22.47 -0.59
N LYS A 205 24.60 -23.74 -0.90
CA LYS A 205 24.90 -24.35 -2.20
C LYS A 205 23.95 -23.83 -3.28
N LEU A 206 22.68 -23.63 -2.92
CA LEU A 206 21.67 -23.01 -3.78
C LEU A 206 21.99 -21.54 -4.06
N GLU A 207 22.38 -20.78 -3.04
CA GLU A 207 22.80 -19.38 -3.17
C GLU A 207 23.99 -19.24 -4.11
N GLN A 208 25.00 -20.13 -3.98
CA GLN A 208 26.13 -20.13 -4.90
C GLN A 208 25.70 -20.44 -6.34
N LYS A 209 24.85 -21.45 -6.55
CA LYS A 209 24.30 -21.76 -7.89
C LYS A 209 23.54 -20.57 -8.48
N PHE A 210 22.75 -19.87 -7.69
CA PHE A 210 22.03 -18.67 -8.11
C PHE A 210 23.00 -17.54 -8.48
N ALA A 211 24.07 -17.36 -7.72
CA ALA A 211 25.10 -16.37 -8.03
C ALA A 211 25.83 -16.70 -9.35
N ASP A 212 26.23 -17.96 -9.53
CA ASP A 212 26.93 -18.43 -10.73
C ASP A 212 26.01 -18.31 -11.97
N PHE A 213 24.76 -18.76 -11.84
CA PHE A 213 23.75 -18.66 -12.89
C PHE A 213 23.44 -17.21 -13.24
N GLY A 214 23.28 -16.35 -12.22
CA GLY A 214 23.05 -14.93 -12.42
C GLY A 214 24.20 -14.26 -13.17
N GLN A 215 25.44 -14.57 -12.79
CA GLN A 215 26.62 -14.07 -13.48
C GLN A 215 26.69 -14.55 -14.94
N ALA A 216 26.38 -15.83 -15.21
CA ALA A 216 26.43 -16.41 -16.55
C ALA A 216 25.38 -15.82 -17.51
N HIS A 217 24.26 -15.33 -16.98
CA HIS A 217 23.11 -14.83 -17.75
C HIS A 217 22.83 -13.34 -17.57
N GLU A 218 23.79 -12.58 -17.03
CA GLU A 218 23.67 -11.14 -16.78
C GLU A 218 22.42 -10.78 -15.95
N LEU A 219 22.09 -11.63 -14.97
CA LEU A 219 21.01 -11.40 -14.01
C LEU A 219 21.58 -10.80 -12.72
N SER A 220 20.92 -9.77 -12.20
CA SER A 220 21.19 -9.23 -10.87
C SER A 220 20.64 -10.19 -9.82
N LEU A 221 21.43 -10.48 -8.79
CA LEU A 221 21.04 -11.31 -7.65
C LEU A 221 20.74 -10.44 -6.43
N LEU A 222 19.54 -10.58 -5.87
CA LEU A 222 19.17 -10.06 -4.57
C LEU A 222 19.03 -11.23 -3.59
N ARG A 223 19.62 -11.05 -2.42
CA ARG A 223 19.56 -11.99 -1.30
C ARG A 223 18.85 -11.29 -0.17
N ASP A 224 17.83 -11.92 0.39
CA ASP A 224 17.13 -11.41 1.55
C ASP A 224 17.05 -12.50 2.62
N GLU A 225 17.38 -12.12 3.85
CA GLU A 225 17.34 -13.00 5.02
C GLU A 225 16.69 -12.25 6.17
N HIS A 226 15.57 -12.74 6.63
CA HIS A 226 14.79 -12.14 7.71
C HIS A 226 14.62 -13.14 8.85
N THR A 227 14.90 -12.70 10.07
CA THR A 227 14.71 -13.52 11.27
C THR A 227 13.69 -12.86 12.19
N GLN A 228 12.51 -13.45 12.28
CA GLN A 228 11.43 -13.00 13.17
C GLN A 228 11.57 -13.67 14.55
N GLU A 229 11.67 -12.85 15.60
CA GLU A 229 11.69 -13.26 17.02
C GLU A 229 12.74 -14.34 17.36
N GLY A 230 13.82 -14.44 16.58
CA GLY A 230 14.87 -15.45 16.75
C GLY A 230 14.40 -16.90 16.53
N ARG A 231 13.20 -17.12 15.98
CA ARG A 231 12.59 -18.45 15.83
C ARG A 231 12.20 -18.80 14.40
N LEU A 232 11.86 -17.81 13.58
CA LEU A 232 11.45 -18.03 12.20
C LEU A 232 12.43 -17.31 11.28
N MET A 233 13.20 -18.09 10.51
CA MET A 233 14.12 -17.58 9.51
C MET A 233 13.47 -17.72 8.13
N TRP A 234 13.41 -16.62 7.39
CA TRP A 234 12.85 -16.50 6.05
C TRP A 234 14.01 -16.13 5.14
N ARG A 235 14.20 -16.87 4.05
CA ARG A 235 15.31 -16.62 3.13
C ARG A 235 14.77 -16.55 1.72
N SER A 236 15.30 -15.64 0.92
CA SER A 236 14.95 -15.52 -0.49
C SER A 236 16.13 -15.21 -1.38
N LEU A 237 16.06 -15.74 -2.60
CA LEU A 237 16.97 -15.44 -3.69
C LEU A 237 16.13 -14.96 -4.87
N ASN A 238 16.39 -13.76 -5.35
CA ASN A 238 15.74 -13.21 -6.54
C ASN A 238 16.81 -12.93 -7.60
N LEU A 239 16.64 -13.48 -8.79
CA LEU A 239 17.41 -13.18 -9.99
C LEU A 239 16.54 -12.41 -10.97
N CYS A 240 17.02 -11.27 -11.46
CA CYS A 240 16.27 -10.49 -12.42
C CYS A 240 17.15 -9.79 -13.44
N ASN A 241 16.54 -9.32 -14.53
CA ASN A 241 17.18 -8.39 -15.46
C ASN A 241 16.19 -7.39 -16.07
N ASP A 242 16.73 -6.39 -16.76
CA ASP A 242 15.94 -5.36 -17.46
C ASP A 242 15.14 -5.92 -18.65
N ALA A 243 15.47 -7.13 -19.13
CA ALA A 243 14.68 -7.84 -20.12
C ALA A 243 13.34 -8.36 -19.56
N GLY A 244 13.15 -8.29 -18.23
CA GLY A 244 11.89 -8.62 -17.55
C GLY A 244 11.78 -10.08 -17.13
N VAL A 245 12.90 -10.81 -17.08
CA VAL A 245 12.97 -12.14 -16.47
C VAL A 245 13.07 -11.95 -14.96
N ASN A 246 12.28 -12.71 -14.20
CA ASN A 246 12.42 -12.79 -12.75
C ASN A 246 12.34 -14.26 -12.29
N ILE A 247 13.29 -14.66 -11.46
CA ILE A 247 13.38 -16.00 -10.90
C ILE A 247 13.58 -15.86 -9.40
N ASP A 248 12.63 -16.38 -8.66
CA ASP A 248 12.52 -16.21 -7.22
C ASP A 248 12.53 -17.57 -6.53
N VAL A 249 13.33 -17.72 -5.48
CA VAL A 249 13.22 -18.84 -4.54
C VAL A 249 12.97 -18.29 -3.17
N TYR A 250 11.94 -18.80 -2.50
CA TYR A 250 11.64 -18.48 -1.11
C TYR A 250 11.66 -19.76 -0.27
N ASP A 251 12.37 -19.71 0.84
CA ASP A 251 12.29 -20.68 1.92
C ASP A 251 11.16 -20.25 2.86
N ALA A 252 10.07 -21.03 2.87
CA ALA A 252 8.87 -20.71 3.63
C ALA A 252 8.59 -21.80 4.67
N PRO A 253 9.36 -21.86 5.78
CA PRO A 253 9.26 -22.94 6.76
C PRO A 253 7.87 -23.07 7.42
N TRP A 254 7.01 -22.04 7.40
CA TRP A 254 5.63 -22.15 7.91
C TRP A 254 4.67 -22.88 6.97
N LEU A 255 4.96 -22.97 5.66
CA LEU A 255 4.17 -23.82 4.74
C LEU A 255 4.28 -25.29 5.15
N ALA A 256 5.46 -25.72 5.61
CA ALA A 256 5.66 -27.04 6.21
C ALA A 256 4.87 -27.24 7.52
N TYR A 257 4.54 -26.17 8.26
CA TYR A 257 3.78 -26.25 9.51
C TYR A 257 2.26 -26.33 9.30
N SER A 258 1.73 -25.79 8.21
CA SER A 258 0.28 -25.60 8.06
C SER A 258 -0.45 -26.77 7.39
N ARG A 259 0.20 -27.55 6.51
CA ARG A 259 -0.34 -28.80 5.92
C ARG A 259 0.79 -29.69 5.38
N SER A 260 0.94 -30.91 5.92
CA SER A 260 1.67 -32.09 5.37
C SER A 260 2.99 -32.48 6.08
N PRO A 261 3.25 -33.79 6.33
CA PRO A 261 4.39 -34.31 7.10
C PRO A 261 5.68 -34.45 6.27
N LEU A 262 5.96 -33.50 5.37
CA LEU A 262 7.09 -33.56 4.44
C LEU A 262 8.15 -32.53 4.88
N ALA A 263 9.03 -32.93 5.80
CA ALA A 263 10.14 -32.11 6.30
C ALA A 263 11.16 -31.71 5.21
N ASP A 264 11.06 -32.33 4.02
CA ASP A 264 11.96 -32.12 2.88
C ASP A 264 11.35 -31.21 1.78
N GLU A 265 10.16 -30.64 2.01
CA GLU A 265 9.43 -29.77 1.08
C GLU A 265 9.18 -28.40 1.74
N GLY A 266 10.11 -27.45 1.54
CA GLY A 266 10.03 -26.12 2.19
C GLY A 266 10.36 -24.93 1.29
N MET A 267 10.93 -25.16 0.10
CA MET A 267 11.33 -24.11 -0.82
C MET A 267 10.43 -24.06 -2.05
N THR A 268 9.92 -22.87 -2.36
CA THR A 268 9.14 -22.62 -3.57
C THR A 268 9.97 -21.80 -4.54
N LEU A 269 10.23 -22.36 -5.73
CA LEU A 269 10.79 -21.66 -6.87
C LEU A 269 9.64 -21.12 -7.73
N SER A 270 9.62 -19.81 -7.91
CA SER A 270 8.71 -19.11 -8.81
C SER A 270 9.52 -18.53 -9.96
N ILE A 271 9.10 -18.80 -11.20
CA ILE A 271 9.69 -18.18 -12.38
C ILE A 271 8.59 -17.47 -13.14
N TYR A 272 8.77 -16.19 -13.40
CA TYR A 272 7.79 -15.41 -14.14
C TYR A 272 8.43 -14.38 -15.05
N SER A 273 7.58 -13.91 -15.97
CA SER A 273 7.93 -12.81 -16.85
C SER A 273 7.11 -11.58 -16.57
N GLN A 274 7.80 -10.45 -16.50
CA GLN A 274 7.21 -9.12 -16.44
C GLN A 274 6.88 -8.56 -17.83
N LYS A 275 7.50 -9.09 -18.90
CA LYS A 275 7.28 -8.64 -20.30
C LYS A 275 6.79 -9.80 -21.18
N PRO A 276 5.81 -9.57 -22.08
CA PRO A 276 5.27 -10.65 -22.91
C PRO A 276 6.32 -11.37 -23.76
N ASP A 277 7.39 -10.67 -24.15
CA ASP A 277 8.43 -11.17 -25.04
C ASP A 277 9.73 -11.59 -24.31
N ALA A 278 9.73 -11.64 -22.97
CA ALA A 278 10.93 -12.08 -22.25
C ALA A 278 11.16 -13.58 -22.47
N ASP A 279 12.38 -13.97 -22.82
CA ASP A 279 12.74 -15.35 -23.08
C ASP A 279 13.10 -16.11 -21.79
N TRP A 280 12.15 -16.15 -20.85
CA TRP A 280 12.36 -16.77 -19.54
C TRP A 280 12.33 -18.32 -19.60
N ARG A 281 11.69 -18.91 -20.62
CA ARG A 281 11.47 -20.37 -20.69
C ARG A 281 12.76 -21.18 -20.87
N PRO A 282 13.75 -20.76 -21.68
CA PRO A 282 15.04 -21.46 -21.78
C PRO A 282 15.82 -21.34 -20.47
N LEU A 283 15.88 -20.14 -19.88
CA LEU A 283 16.55 -19.88 -18.61
C LEU A 283 15.97 -20.75 -17.48
N ALA A 284 14.64 -20.84 -17.41
CA ALA A 284 13.95 -21.69 -16.45
C ALA A 284 14.33 -23.17 -16.60
N ARG A 285 14.35 -23.68 -17.83
CA ARG A 285 14.70 -25.08 -18.10
C ARG A 285 16.15 -25.38 -17.73
N GLN A 286 17.06 -24.47 -18.05
CA GLN A 286 18.47 -24.61 -17.72
C GLN A 286 18.67 -24.59 -16.19
N LEU A 287 18.13 -23.59 -15.49
CA LEU A 287 18.23 -23.50 -14.04
C LEU A 287 17.65 -24.74 -13.34
N LEU A 288 16.47 -25.20 -13.76
CA LEU A 288 15.87 -26.42 -13.20
C LEU A 288 16.75 -27.66 -13.42
N SER A 289 17.43 -27.77 -14.56
CA SER A 289 18.37 -28.86 -14.81
C SER A 289 19.63 -28.77 -13.94
N GLU A 290 20.11 -27.56 -13.67
CA GLU A 290 21.26 -27.33 -12.79
C GLU A 290 20.92 -27.57 -11.31
N ILE A 291 19.69 -27.31 -10.88
CA ILE A 291 19.23 -27.59 -9.52
C ILE A 291 18.88 -29.07 -9.35
N GLY A 292 18.25 -29.72 -10.34
CA GLY A 292 17.85 -31.13 -10.26
C GLY A 292 19.01 -32.15 -10.30
N THR A 293 20.23 -31.68 -10.57
CA THR A 293 21.46 -32.50 -10.58
C THR A 293 22.23 -32.46 -9.26
N THR A 294 21.68 -31.80 -8.24
CA THR A 294 22.22 -31.76 -6.86
C THR A 294 21.53 -32.74 -5.94
#